data_AF-V7AIV7-F1
#
_entry.id   AF-V7AIV7-F1
#
_cell.length_a   1.000
_cell.length_b   1.000
_cell.length_c   1.000
_cell.angle_alpha   90.00
_cell.angle_beta   90.00
_cell.angle_gamma   90.00
#
_symmetry.space_group_name_H-M   'P 1'
#
loop_
_entity.id
_entity.type
_entity.pdbx_description
1 polymer ?
#
loop_
_entity_poly.entity_id
_entity_poly.type
_entity_poly.pdbx_seq_one_letter_code
_entity_poly.pdbx_strand_id
1 'polypeptide(L)' 'MFRMEENESIQLMIARLQTIINNFKSLGTIISQYDINEKVPRTLPTKWRIQESAIRASKDLKVVSLEELVGILIIHEQVL' A
#
# COMPACT_ATOMS: atom_id res chain seq x y z
N MET A 1 -8.92 11.19 -3.97
CA MET A 1 -7.85 10.57 -3.16
C MET A 1 -7.78 9.10 -3.55
N PHE A 2 -6.61 8.53 -3.83
CA PHE A 2 -6.47 7.11 -4.17
C PHE A 2 -6.94 6.23 -3.00
N ARG A 3 -7.75 5.21 -3.29
CA ARG A 3 -8.27 4.23 -2.34
C ARG A 3 -8.46 2.90 -3.07
N MET A 4 -8.37 1.82 -2.31
CA MET A 4 -8.75 0.49 -2.76
C MET A 4 -10.28 0.38 -2.83
N GLU A 5 -10.81 -0.26 -3.87
CA GLU A 5 -12.24 -0.54 -3.98
C GLU A 5 -12.64 -1.76 -3.10
N GLU A 6 -13.90 -1.87 -2.68
CA GLU A 6 -14.36 -2.92 -1.75
C GLU A 6 -14.09 -4.37 -2.21
N ASN A 7 -14.14 -4.60 -3.53
CA ASN A 7 -13.95 -5.89 -4.19
C ASN A 7 -12.67 -5.96 -5.02
N GLU A 8 -11.79 -4.96 -4.90
CA GLU A 8 -10.47 -4.99 -5.52
C GLU A 8 -9.53 -5.88 -4.71
N SER A 9 -8.60 -6.57 -5.38
CA SER A 9 -7.55 -7.30 -4.68
C SER A 9 -6.36 -6.40 -4.36
N ILE A 10 -5.57 -6.74 -3.34
CA ILE A 10 -4.33 -6.02 -2.98
C ILE A 10 -3.41 -5.91 -4.20
N GLN A 11 -3.27 -6.99 -4.98
CA GLN A 11 -2.44 -6.99 -6.19
C GLN A 11 -2.93 -5.98 -7.23
N LEU A 12 -4.24 -5.92 -7.47
CA LEU A 12 -4.83 -4.99 -8.44
C LEU A 12 -4.70 -3.53 -7.97
N MET A 13 -4.93 -3.28 -6.69
CA MET A 13 -4.73 -1.97 -6.08
C MET A 13 -3.27 -1.50 -6.22
N ILE A 14 -2.29 -2.37 -5.93
CA ILE A 14 -0.87 -2.03 -6.06
C ILE A 14 -0.48 -1.76 -7.52
N ALA A 15 -1.02 -2.50 -8.48
CA ALA A 15 -0.78 -2.25 -9.90
C ALA A 15 -1.29 -0.85 -10.33
N ARG A 16 -2.48 -0.44 -9.86
CA ARG A 16 -2.98 0.94 -10.08
C ARG A 16 -2.09 1.98 -9.41
N LEU A 17 -1.65 1.73 -8.18
CA LEU A 17 -0.76 2.63 -7.45
C LEU A 17 0.58 2.81 -8.19
N GLN A 18 1.19 1.73 -8.66
CA GLN A 18 2.41 1.77 -9.46
C GLN A 18 2.23 2.56 -10.75
N THR A 19 1.09 2.42 -11.42
CA THR A 19 0.75 3.21 -12.61
C THR A 19 0.73 4.71 -12.29
N ILE A 20 0.12 5.08 -11.17
CA ILE A 20 0.09 6.48 -10.70
C ILE A 20 1.50 6.98 -10.37
N ILE A 21 2.30 6.20 -9.63
CA ILE A 21 3.68 6.55 -9.28
C ILE A 21 4.54 6.75 -10.54
N ASN A 22 4.38 5.87 -11.54
CA ASN A 22 5.10 5.97 -12.81
C ASN A 22 4.70 7.22 -13.60
N ASN A 23 3.41 7.60 -13.58
CA ASN A 23 2.96 8.86 -14.18
C ASN A 23 3.55 10.09 -13.49
N PHE A 24 3.65 10.08 -12.15
CA PHE A 24 4.34 11.17 -11.44
C PHE A 24 5.82 11.23 -11.82
N LYS A 25 6.48 10.07 -11.91
CA LYS A 25 7.88 9.97 -12.31
C LYS A 25 8.12 10.51 -13.72
N SER A 26 7.24 10.23 -14.67
CA SER A 26 7.35 10.74 -16.05
C SER A 26 7.15 12.27 -16.13
N LEU A 27 6.42 12.85 -15.17
CA LEU A 27 6.25 14.30 -15.01
C LEU A 27 7.39 14.95 -14.19
N GLY A 28 8.45 14.21 -13.86
CA GLY A 28 9.60 14.71 -13.10
C GLY A 28 9.37 14.81 -11.59
N THR A 29 8.26 14.26 -11.08
CA THR A 29 7.98 14.19 -9.64
C THR A 29 8.42 12.85 -9.08
N ILE A 30 9.30 12.87 -8.08
CA ILE A 30 9.76 11.67 -7.39
C ILE A 30 8.97 11.52 -6.09
N ILE A 31 8.25 10.42 -5.95
CA ILE A 31 7.59 10.04 -4.68
C ILE A 31 8.56 9.14 -3.92
N SER A 32 8.85 9.47 -2.66
CA SER A 32 9.79 8.67 -1.87
C SER A 32 9.18 7.31 -1.50
N GLN A 33 10.04 6.32 -1.26
CA GLN A 33 9.59 5.00 -0.78
C GLN A 33 8.82 5.11 0.54
N TYR A 34 9.26 6.00 1.43
CA TYR A 34 8.56 6.27 2.69
C TYR A 34 7.15 6.81 2.44
N ASP A 35 6.97 7.76 1.51
CA ASP A 35 5.65 8.30 1.18
C ASP A 35 4.71 7.20 0.65
N ILE A 36 5.25 6.27 -0.14
CA ILE A 36 4.49 5.11 -0.65
C ILE A 36 4.09 4.21 0.52
N ASN A 37 5.05 3.80 1.34
CA ASN A 37 4.83 2.91 2.49
C ASN A 37 3.87 3.51 3.53
N GLU A 38 3.89 4.83 3.71
CA GLU A 38 3.01 5.53 4.64
C GLU A 38 1.57 5.62 4.14
N LYS A 39 1.39 5.71 2.81
CA LYS A 39 0.10 5.84 2.15
C LYS A 39 -0.59 4.51 1.90
N VAL A 40 0.13 3.44 1.54
CA VAL A 40 -0.47 2.13 1.22
C VAL A 40 -1.45 1.66 2.31
N PRO A 41 -1.10 1.63 3.60
CA PRO A 41 -2.04 1.21 4.65
C PRO A 41 -3.29 2.10 4.75
N ARG A 42 -3.19 3.41 4.48
CA ARG A 42 -4.33 4.36 4.54
C ARG A 42 -5.31 4.20 3.39
N THR A 43 -4.87 3.56 2.31
CA THR A 43 -5.69 3.37 1.11
C THR A 43 -6.59 2.15 1.21
N LEU A 44 -6.39 1.30 2.22
CA LEU A 44 -7.15 0.08 2.45
C LEU A 44 -8.57 0.38 2.96
N PRO A 45 -9.57 -0.49 2.67
CA PRO A 45 -10.93 -0.35 3.20
C PRO A 45 -10.98 -0.56 4.72
N THR A 46 -12.06 -0.10 5.36
CA THR A 46 -12.22 -0.13 6.83
C THR A 46 -12.08 -1.52 7.45
N LYS A 47 -12.39 -2.60 6.70
CA LYS A 47 -12.20 -4.00 7.13
C LYS A 47 -10.74 -4.34 7.49
N TRP A 48 -9.78 -3.57 6.99
CA TRP A 48 -8.33 -3.74 7.23
C TRP A 48 -7.80 -2.92 8.40
N ARG A 49 -8.65 -2.23 9.17
CA ARG A 49 -8.19 -1.27 10.21
C ARG A 49 -7.27 -1.90 11.27
N ILE A 50 -7.51 -3.17 11.61
CA ILE A 50 -6.67 -3.92 12.55
C ILE A 50 -5.28 -4.15 11.95
N GLN A 51 -5.23 -4.59 10.69
CA GLN A 51 -4.01 -4.87 9.93
C GLN A 51 -3.21 -3.59 9.67
N GLU A 52 -3.86 -2.47 9.30
CA GLU A 52 -3.19 -1.16 9.18
C GLU A 52 -2.48 -0.80 10.50
N SER A 53 -3.18 -0.94 11.63
CA SER A 53 -2.63 -0.61 12.95
C SER A 53 -1.45 -1.53 13.30
N ALA A 54 -1.58 -2.83 13.02
CA ALA A 54 -0.53 -3.82 13.28
C ALA A 54 0.72 -3.57 12.42
N ILE A 55 0.56 -3.22 11.14
CA ILE A 55 1.67 -2.86 10.24
C ILE A 55 2.41 -1.64 10.80
N ARG A 56 1.67 -0.58 11.17
CA ARG A 56 2.27 0.64 11.73
C ARG A 56 2.99 0.42 13.05
N ALA A 57 2.52 -0.54 13.85
CA ALA A 57 3.14 -0.87 15.14
C ALA A 57 4.36 -1.79 15.02
N SER A 58 4.40 -2.65 14.00
CA SER A 58 5.42 -3.72 13.86
C SER A 58 6.52 -3.42 12.84
N LYS A 59 6.28 -2.51 11.88
CA LYS A 59 7.21 -2.20 10.80
C LYS A 59 7.67 -0.75 10.86
N ASP A 60 8.96 -0.53 10.64
CA ASP A 60 9.48 0.80 10.34
C ASP A 60 9.24 1.13 8.87
N LEU A 61 8.24 1.98 8.62
CA LEU A 61 7.81 2.39 7.29
C LEU A 61 8.89 3.15 6.51
N LYS A 62 9.95 3.64 7.17
CA LYS A 62 11.09 4.31 6.53
C LYS A 62 12.03 3.35 5.82
N VAL A 63 12.08 2.09 6.26
CA VAL A 63 13.07 1.11 5.79
C VAL A 63 12.45 -0.15 5.18
N VAL A 64 11.19 -0.47 5.51
CA VAL A 64 10.51 -1.64 4.93
C VAL A 64 10.39 -1.49 3.41
N SER A 65 10.61 -2.57 2.67
CA SER A 65 10.40 -2.55 1.21
C SER A 65 8.91 -2.59 0.88
N LEU A 66 8.54 -2.11 -0.30
CA LEU A 66 7.16 -2.21 -0.76
C LEU A 66 6.75 -3.68 -0.94
N GLU A 67 7.67 -4.50 -1.44
CA GLU A 67 7.45 -5.92 -1.69
C GLU A 67 7.12 -6.68 -0.40
N GLU A 68 7.84 -6.38 0.68
CA GLU A 68 7.56 -6.97 1.99
C GLU A 68 6.19 -6.53 2.52
N LEU A 69 5.87 -5.24 2.41
CA LEU A 69 4.58 -4.71 2.83
C LEU A 69 3.42 -5.35 2.05
N VAL A 70 3.57 -5.48 0.72
CA VAL A 70 2.59 -6.13 -0.15
C VAL A 70 2.47 -7.61 0.17
N GLY A 71 3.57 -8.31 0.47
CA GLY A 71 3.55 -9.71 0.88
C GLY A 71 2.72 -9.94 2.14
N ILE A 72 2.89 -9.08 3.16
CA ILE A 72 2.09 -9.12 4.40
C ILE A 72 0.60 -8.93 4.08
N LEU A 73 0.28 -7.94 3.25
CA LEU A 73 -1.11 -7.63 2.88
C LEU A 73 -1.77 -8.77 2.10
N ILE A 74 -1.06 -9.41 1.15
CA ILE A 74 -1.58 -10.55 0.38
C ILE A 74 -1.87 -11.75 1.28
N ILE A 75 -0.98 -12.05 2.24
CA ILE A 75 -1.22 -13.15 3.19
C ILE A 75 -2.49 -12.87 4.01
N HIS A 76 -2.68 -11.62 4.45
CA HIS A 76 -3.87 -11.23 5.19
C HIS A 76 -5.14 -11.20 4.34
N GLU A 77 -5.04 -10.94 3.03
CA GLU A 77 -6.18 -10.96 2.10
C GLU A 77 -6.81 -12.35 2.03
N GLN A 78 -5.99 -13.42 2.12
CA GLN A 78 -6.47 -14.81 2.03
C GLN A 78 -7.27 -15.28 3.25
N VAL A 79 -7.17 -14.56 4.37
CA VAL A 79 -7.83 -14.92 5.64
C VAL A 79 -8.96 -13.96 6.03
N LEU A 80 -9.25 -12.96 5.19
CA LEU A 80 -10.34 -12.00 5.33
C LEU A 80 -11.59 -12.47 4.56
#